data_AF-A0A6M7UWH9-F1
#
_entry.id   AF-A0A6M7UWH9-F1
#
_cell.length_a   1.000
_cell.length_b   1.000
_cell.length_c   1.000
_cell.angle_alpha   90.00
_cell.angle_beta   90.00
_cell.angle_gamma   90.00
#
_symmetry.space_group_name_H-M   'P 1'
#
loop_
_entity.id
_entity.type
_entity.pdbx_description
1 polymer ?
#
loop_
_entity_poly.entity_id
_entity_poly.type
_entity_poly.pdbx_seq_one_letter_code
_entity_poly.pdbx_strand_id
1 'polypeptide(L)'
;MTDINAKSCGKYHTRQKMLAGGNNNIDIEDYERELGFLRLPGMPQLSQYENKQRYIFAYYLRMMMIMSIVSLFVSFMVCIAIFFASDKYISSLYNSSAYFLKIWPWSESMQWQLGFAGRMPEPDQRKFVVACSTTSGTWLIWLSYVAFSGLFNGNRRSFFDGKRIFMFAVIAAIAWLCASQDLFNNPSIGPSLFDTLPQLLVKMTLIISFAYWSLGLFIFLFLAKIRSSTSKL
;
A
#
# COMPACT_ATOMS: atom_id res chain seq x y z
N MET A 1 -38.03 11.19 -10.79
CA MET A 1 -36.55 11.19 -10.70
C MET A 1 -36.01 11.43 -9.27
N THR A 2 -36.85 11.63 -8.26
CA THR A 2 -36.46 11.88 -6.85
C THR A 2 -36.25 10.62 -6.00
N ASP A 3 -36.82 9.47 -6.37
CA ASP A 3 -36.74 8.23 -5.58
C ASP A 3 -35.38 7.50 -5.59
N ILE A 4 -34.54 7.75 -6.60
CA ILE A 4 -33.23 7.08 -6.71
C ILE A 4 -32.27 7.60 -5.62
N ASN A 5 -32.37 8.88 -5.27
CA ASN A 5 -31.53 9.50 -4.24
C ASN A 5 -31.90 9.04 -2.82
N ALA A 6 -33.18 8.78 -2.54
CA ALA A 6 -33.63 8.29 -1.24
C ALA A 6 -33.20 6.84 -0.97
N LYS A 7 -33.32 5.95 -1.96
CA LYS A 7 -32.85 4.55 -1.85
C LYS A 7 -31.33 4.45 -1.74
N SER A 8 -30.60 5.32 -2.44
CA SER A 8 -29.14 5.42 -2.33
C SER A 8 -28.72 5.83 -0.91
N CYS A 9 -29.30 6.91 -0.37
CA CYS A 9 -29.00 7.43 0.97
C CYS A 9 -29.28 6.39 2.08
N GLY A 10 -30.39 5.64 1.97
CA GLY A 10 -30.72 4.56 2.90
C GLY A 10 -29.69 3.43 2.93
N LYS A 11 -29.17 3.00 1.76
CA LYS A 11 -28.14 1.96 1.68
C LYS A 11 -26.80 2.39 2.27
N TYR A 12 -26.39 3.64 2.04
CA TYR A 12 -25.16 4.17 2.65
C TYR A 12 -25.26 4.22 4.18
N HIS A 13 -26.42 4.63 4.71
CA HIS A 13 -26.64 4.69 6.14
C HIS A 13 -26.65 3.30 6.80
N THR A 14 -27.25 2.30 6.15
CA THR A 14 -27.24 0.91 6.61
C THR A 14 -25.84 0.31 6.62
N ARG A 15 -25.04 0.51 5.56
CA ARG A 15 -23.64 0.03 5.53
C ARG A 15 -22.76 0.72 6.56
N GLN A 16 -22.93 2.03 6.78
CA GLN A 16 -22.18 2.72 7.83
C GLN A 16 -22.51 2.16 9.21
N LYS A 17 -23.78 1.82 9.49
CA LYS A 17 -24.16 1.15 10.75
C LYS A 17 -23.53 -0.24 10.90
N MET A 18 -23.54 -1.04 9.83
CA MET A 18 -22.88 -2.36 9.81
C MET A 18 -21.36 -2.25 10.08
N LEU A 19 -20.69 -1.30 9.43
CA LEU A 19 -19.25 -1.08 9.58
C LEU A 19 -18.87 -0.41 10.91
N ALA A 20 -19.80 0.35 11.50
CA ALA A 20 -19.66 0.95 12.82
C ALA A 20 -19.69 -0.10 13.95
N GLY A 21 -19.93 -1.38 13.64
CA GLY A 21 -19.93 -2.46 14.65
C GLY A 21 -21.03 -2.29 15.70
N GLY A 22 -21.94 -1.35 15.47
CA GLY A 22 -23.04 -1.00 16.36
C GLY A 22 -24.32 -1.73 15.97
N ASN A 23 -24.98 -2.26 17.00
CA ASN A 23 -26.26 -2.96 17.03
C ASN A 23 -26.25 -4.46 16.69
N ASN A 24 -26.56 -5.25 17.72
CA ASN A 24 -26.78 -6.69 17.70
C ASN A 24 -27.99 -7.14 16.87
N ASN A 25 -28.79 -6.20 16.35
CA ASN A 25 -30.07 -6.47 15.68
C ASN A 25 -30.00 -6.56 14.15
N ILE A 26 -28.82 -6.39 13.53
CA ILE A 26 -28.67 -6.60 12.08
C ILE A 26 -28.32 -8.06 11.84
N ASP A 27 -29.18 -8.81 11.17
CA ASP A 27 -28.96 -10.24 10.90
C ASP A 27 -27.80 -10.50 9.94
N ILE A 28 -27.23 -11.70 10.01
CA ILE A 28 -26.11 -12.09 9.15
C ILE A 28 -26.50 -12.07 7.66
N GLU A 29 -27.77 -12.35 7.35
CA GLU A 29 -28.35 -12.30 6.01
C GLU A 29 -28.25 -10.90 5.39
N ASP A 30 -28.38 -9.84 6.20
CA ASP A 30 -28.22 -8.47 5.74
C ASP A 30 -26.76 -8.15 5.40
N TYR A 31 -25.80 -8.72 6.13
CA TYR A 31 -24.37 -8.61 5.79
C TYR A 31 -24.07 -9.38 4.50
N GLU A 32 -24.62 -10.59 4.33
CA GLU A 32 -24.51 -11.38 3.10
C GLU A 32 -25.09 -10.66 1.88
N ARG A 33 -26.23 -10.00 2.04
CA ARG A 33 -26.87 -9.24 0.97
C ARG A 33 -26.09 -7.97 0.62
N GLU A 34 -25.71 -7.16 1.61
CA GLU A 34 -25.07 -5.87 1.37
C GLU A 34 -23.58 -5.96 1.07
N LEU A 35 -22.89 -6.98 1.60
CA LEU A 35 -21.46 -7.25 1.42
C LEU A 35 -21.20 -8.50 0.57
N GLY A 36 -22.22 -9.07 -0.07
CA GLY A 36 -22.11 -10.25 -0.93
C GLY A 36 -21.16 -10.11 -2.11
N PHE A 37 -20.82 -8.87 -2.51
CA PHE A 37 -19.75 -8.62 -3.48
C PHE A 37 -18.37 -9.09 -3.00
N LEU A 38 -18.19 -9.31 -1.69
CA LEU A 38 -16.96 -9.88 -1.12
C LEU A 38 -16.82 -11.38 -1.39
N ARG A 39 -17.90 -12.07 -1.81
CA ARG A 39 -17.95 -13.48 -2.20
C ARG A 39 -17.14 -14.38 -1.25
N LEU A 40 -17.40 -14.32 0.05
CA LEU A 40 -16.75 -15.18 1.04
C LEU A 40 -17.40 -16.58 0.97
N PRO A 41 -16.76 -17.60 0.36
CA PRO A 41 -17.41 -18.90 0.19
C PRO A 41 -17.37 -19.69 1.50
N GLY A 42 -18.48 -20.36 1.83
CA GLY A 42 -18.54 -21.41 2.85
C GLY A 42 -17.97 -21.00 4.20
N MET A 43 -18.58 -20.03 4.87
CA MET A 43 -18.16 -19.70 6.24
C MET A 43 -18.39 -20.92 7.15
N PRO A 44 -17.39 -21.37 7.92
CA PRO A 44 -17.60 -22.38 8.94
C PRO A 44 -18.71 -21.94 9.89
N GLN A 45 -19.40 -22.90 10.52
CA GLN A 45 -20.44 -22.66 11.54
C GLN A 45 -19.82 -22.00 12.78
N LEU A 46 -19.54 -20.71 12.68
CA LEU A 46 -19.09 -19.85 13.76
C LEU A 46 -20.28 -19.08 14.32
N SER A 47 -20.06 -18.44 15.47
CA SER A 47 -21.09 -17.56 16.03
C SER A 47 -21.48 -16.46 15.03
N GLN A 48 -22.74 -16.04 15.02
CA GLN A 48 -23.21 -14.94 14.17
C GLN A 48 -22.34 -13.68 14.32
N TYR A 49 -21.86 -13.43 15.54
CA TYR A 49 -20.95 -12.33 15.84
C TYR A 49 -19.62 -12.42 15.06
N GLU A 50 -18.98 -13.58 15.07
CA GLU A 50 -17.70 -13.79 14.36
C GLU A 50 -17.87 -13.67 12.85
N ASN A 51 -18.97 -14.18 12.29
CA ASN A 51 -19.25 -14.05 10.87
C ASN A 51 -19.47 -12.58 10.45
N LYS A 52 -20.20 -11.79 11.25
CA LYS A 52 -20.33 -10.32 11.02
C LYS A 52 -18.97 -9.62 11.02
N GLN A 53 -18.12 -9.95 11.99
CA GLN A 53 -16.78 -9.38 12.11
C GLN A 53 -15.86 -9.78 10.92
N ARG A 54 -16.02 -10.98 10.34
CA ARG A 54 -15.30 -11.40 9.12
C ARG A 54 -15.69 -10.56 7.91
N TYR A 55 -16.97 -10.27 7.74
CA TYR A 55 -17.45 -9.39 6.68
C TYR A 55 -16.87 -7.97 6.81
N ILE A 56 -16.86 -7.43 8.03
CA ILE A 56 -16.28 -6.11 8.31
C ILE A 56 -14.78 -6.11 8.00
N PHE A 57 -14.04 -7.12 8.46
CA PHE A 57 -12.61 -7.26 8.19
C PHE A 57 -12.33 -7.37 6.68
N ALA A 58 -13.05 -8.23 5.96
CA ALA A 58 -12.90 -8.43 4.52
C ALA A 58 -13.23 -7.14 3.73
N TYR A 59 -14.23 -6.38 4.16
CA TYR A 59 -14.53 -5.07 3.59
C TYR A 59 -13.35 -4.10 3.71
N TYR A 60 -12.78 -3.95 4.91
CA TYR A 60 -11.66 -3.05 5.13
C TYR A 60 -10.39 -3.52 4.42
N LEU A 61 -10.15 -4.84 4.36
CA LEU A 61 -9.05 -5.40 3.57
C LEU A 61 -9.23 -5.08 2.08
N ARG A 62 -10.44 -5.23 1.54
CA ARG A 62 -10.74 -4.84 0.15
C ARG A 62 -10.51 -3.35 -0.09
N MET A 63 -10.96 -2.50 0.82
CA MET A 63 -10.72 -1.04 0.71
C MET A 63 -9.24 -0.71 0.74
N MET A 64 -8.46 -1.36 1.61
CA MET A 64 -7.01 -1.23 1.64
C MET A 64 -6.39 -1.62 0.29
N MET A 65 -6.78 -2.77 -0.29
CA MET A 65 -6.31 -3.20 -1.62
C MET A 65 -6.68 -2.20 -2.74
N ILE A 66 -7.91 -1.68 -2.76
CA ILE A 66 -8.35 -0.70 -3.76
C ILE A 66 -7.51 0.58 -3.64
N MET A 67 -7.32 1.09 -2.42
CA MET A 67 -6.50 2.27 -2.18
C MET A 67 -5.03 2.04 -2.57
N SER A 68 -4.50 0.84 -2.38
CA SER A 68 -3.16 0.48 -2.87
C SER A 68 -3.03 0.56 -4.38
N ILE A 69 -4.06 0.15 -5.14
CA ILE A 69 -4.06 0.25 -6.60
C ILE A 69 -4.02 1.72 -7.03
N VAL A 70 -4.76 2.59 -6.34
CA VAL A 70 -4.71 4.04 -6.58
C VAL A 70 -3.31 4.59 -6.32
N SER A 71 -2.68 4.22 -5.21
CA SER A 71 -1.32 4.65 -4.90
C SER A 71 -0.29 4.16 -5.92
N LEU A 72 -0.41 2.90 -6.36
CA LEU A 72 0.42 2.35 -7.43
C LEU A 72 0.25 3.14 -8.74
N PHE A 73 -0.99 3.44 -9.12
CA PHE A 73 -1.29 4.23 -10.32
C PHE A 73 -0.71 5.64 -10.23
N VAL A 74 -0.86 6.32 -9.09
CA VAL A 74 -0.27 7.65 -8.86
C VAL A 74 1.25 7.58 -8.98
N SER A 75 1.91 6.59 -8.37
CA SER A 75 3.36 6.39 -8.51
C SER A 75 3.78 6.22 -9.97
N PHE A 76 3.08 5.41 -10.76
CA PHE A 76 3.37 5.25 -12.18
C PHE A 76 3.21 6.56 -12.96
N MET A 77 2.13 7.31 -12.74
CA MET A 77 1.91 8.58 -13.41
C MET A 77 2.98 9.61 -13.07
N VAL A 78 3.42 9.65 -11.81
CA VAL A 78 4.53 10.50 -11.37
C VAL A 78 5.85 10.09 -12.05
N CYS A 79 6.16 8.80 -12.14
CA CYS A 79 7.35 8.32 -12.85
C CYS A 79 7.34 8.75 -14.33
N ILE A 80 6.19 8.63 -15.00
CA ILE A 80 6.03 9.07 -16.40
C ILE A 80 6.23 10.59 -16.49
N ALA A 81 5.62 11.37 -15.59
CA ALA A 81 5.77 12.82 -15.57
C ALA A 81 7.24 13.25 -15.37
N ILE A 82 7.97 12.59 -14.46
CA ILE A 82 9.39 12.84 -14.21
C ILE A 82 10.26 12.47 -15.41
N PHE A 83 9.94 11.38 -16.10
CA PHE A 83 10.66 10.95 -17.29
C PHE A 83 10.60 12.01 -18.41
N PHE A 84 9.44 12.63 -18.62
CA PHE A 84 9.24 13.67 -19.64
C PHE A 84 9.51 15.10 -19.15
N ALA A 85 9.82 15.29 -17.87
CA ALA A 85 10.11 16.61 -17.32
C ALA A 85 11.45 17.17 -17.83
N SER A 86 11.54 18.50 -17.92
CA SER A 86 12.77 19.18 -18.33
C SER A 86 13.88 19.02 -17.28
N ASP A 87 15.13 18.95 -17.74
CA ASP A 87 16.28 18.75 -16.85
C ASP A 87 16.44 19.91 -15.84
N LYS A 88 16.00 21.13 -16.19
CA LYS A 88 15.97 22.28 -15.28
C LYS A 88 15.01 22.04 -14.11
N TYR A 89 13.82 21.51 -14.39
CA TYR A 89 12.84 21.17 -13.36
C TYR A 89 13.36 20.04 -12.46
N ILE A 90 13.91 18.98 -13.06
CA ILE A 90 14.49 17.85 -12.33
C ILE A 90 15.65 18.29 -11.44
N SER A 91 16.55 19.12 -11.95
CA SER A 91 17.67 19.65 -11.17
C SER A 91 17.19 20.56 -10.04
N SER A 92 16.15 21.36 -10.26
CA SER A 92 15.53 22.16 -9.20
C SER A 92 14.94 21.30 -8.10
N LEU A 93 14.24 20.21 -8.45
CA LEU A 93 13.73 19.25 -7.47
C LEU A 93 14.90 18.60 -6.72
N TYR A 94 15.83 17.99 -7.44
CA TYR A 94 17.00 17.30 -6.87
C TYR A 94 17.81 18.17 -5.90
N ASN A 95 18.00 19.46 -6.23
CA ASN A 95 18.75 20.40 -5.40
C ASN A 95 17.91 21.08 -4.30
N SER A 96 16.58 20.94 -4.32
CA SER A 96 15.75 21.51 -3.27
C SER A 96 16.01 20.75 -1.95
N SER A 97 16.32 21.50 -0.89
CA SER A 97 16.56 20.98 0.47
C SER A 97 15.31 20.40 1.14
N ALA A 98 14.16 20.40 0.44
CA ALA A 98 12.90 19.83 0.90
C ALA A 98 12.94 18.29 0.85
N TYR A 99 13.69 17.70 1.78
CA TYR A 99 13.58 16.45 2.54
C TYR A 99 12.82 15.20 2.03
N PHE A 100 11.91 15.28 1.05
CA PHE A 100 11.18 14.12 0.54
C PHE A 100 11.95 13.34 -0.54
N LEU A 101 13.02 13.92 -1.08
CA LEU A 101 13.82 13.34 -2.16
C LEU A 101 14.93 12.37 -1.73
N LYS A 102 15.11 12.16 -0.41
CA LYS A 102 16.05 11.17 0.16
C LYS A 102 15.35 10.10 1.01
N ILE A 103 14.02 10.02 0.92
CA ILE A 103 13.24 9.07 1.72
C ILE A 103 13.60 7.61 1.37
N TRP A 104 14.12 7.37 0.18
CA TRP A 104 14.73 6.10 -0.15
C TRP A 104 16.21 6.09 0.26
N PRO A 105 16.58 5.39 1.36
CA PRO A 105 17.90 5.53 1.99
C PRO A 105 19.05 4.94 1.18
N TRP A 106 18.77 4.30 0.03
CA TRP A 106 19.77 3.60 -0.81
C TRP A 106 19.95 4.26 -2.18
N SER A 107 19.38 5.46 -2.37
CA SER A 107 19.48 6.22 -3.63
C SER A 107 20.92 6.70 -3.92
N GLU A 108 21.69 7.06 -2.89
CA GLU A 108 23.07 7.56 -3.06
C GLU A 108 24.05 6.45 -3.50
N SER A 109 23.93 5.22 -2.95
CA SER A 109 24.78 4.09 -3.37
C SER A 109 24.48 3.66 -4.81
N MET A 110 23.20 3.56 -5.17
CA MET A 110 22.78 3.24 -6.54
C MET A 110 23.18 4.32 -7.54
N GLN A 111 23.05 5.60 -7.17
CA GLN A 111 23.51 6.71 -8.01
C GLN A 111 25.02 6.65 -8.23
N TRP A 112 25.79 6.38 -7.17
CA TRP A 112 27.22 6.22 -7.28
C TRP A 112 27.60 5.05 -8.19
N GLN A 113 26.90 3.93 -8.12
CA GLN A 113 27.12 2.78 -9.03
C GLN A 113 26.81 3.10 -10.49
N LEU A 114 25.70 3.79 -10.77
CA LEU A 114 25.34 4.22 -12.12
C LEU A 114 26.36 5.20 -12.71
N GLY A 115 26.90 6.10 -11.87
CA GLY A 115 27.94 7.05 -12.25
C GLY A 115 29.31 6.41 -12.44
N PHE A 116 29.75 5.58 -11.50
CA PHE A 116 31.07 4.92 -11.54
C PHE A 116 31.18 3.94 -12.70
N ALA A 117 30.11 3.21 -13.01
CA ALA A 117 30.08 2.29 -14.15
C ALA A 117 30.02 3.02 -15.51
N GLY A 118 29.89 4.36 -15.53
CA GLY A 118 29.76 5.16 -16.74
C GLY A 118 28.52 4.82 -17.58
N ARG A 119 27.50 4.21 -16.97
CA ARG A 119 26.35 3.63 -17.69
C ARG A 119 25.22 4.61 -17.92
N MET A 120 25.14 5.68 -17.13
CA MET A 120 24.05 6.65 -17.20
C MET A 120 24.58 8.07 -17.04
N PRO A 121 24.18 9.03 -17.90
CA PRO A 121 24.60 10.41 -17.75
C PRO A 121 23.97 11.03 -16.50
N GLU A 122 24.63 12.04 -15.93
CA GLU A 122 24.20 12.68 -14.68
C GLU A 122 22.72 13.17 -14.68
N PRO A 123 22.18 13.76 -15.77
CA PRO A 123 20.77 14.16 -15.80
C PRO A 123 19.80 13.00 -15.60
N ASP A 124 20.11 11.83 -16.16
CA ASP A 124 19.28 10.62 -16.06
C ASP A 124 19.38 10.00 -14.66
N GLN A 125 20.56 10.06 -14.04
CA GLN A 125 20.72 9.66 -12.63
C GLN A 125 19.86 10.54 -11.71
N ARG A 126 19.81 11.86 -11.95
CA ARG A 126 18.94 12.76 -11.17
C ARG A 126 17.46 12.42 -11.37
N LYS A 127 17.03 12.14 -12.60
CA LYS A 127 15.65 11.67 -12.89
C LYS A 127 15.34 10.39 -12.13
N PHE A 128 16.27 9.44 -12.12
CA PHE A 128 16.15 8.19 -11.38
C PHE A 128 15.91 8.44 -9.89
N VAL A 129 16.76 9.24 -9.23
CA VAL A 129 16.63 9.56 -7.80
C VAL A 129 15.30 10.25 -7.50
N VAL A 130 14.93 11.27 -8.29
CA VAL A 130 13.68 12.02 -8.08
C VAL A 130 12.44 11.13 -8.25
N ALA A 131 12.45 10.22 -9.23
CA ALA A 131 11.35 9.29 -9.44
C ALA A 131 11.20 8.25 -8.31
N CYS A 132 12.31 7.64 -7.88
CA CYS A 132 12.31 6.69 -6.78
C CYS A 132 11.81 7.35 -5.48
N SER A 133 12.29 8.55 -5.18
CA SER A 133 11.91 9.24 -3.95
C SER A 133 10.48 9.75 -3.96
N THR A 134 9.97 10.22 -5.10
CA THR A 134 8.55 10.64 -5.20
C THR A 134 7.61 9.44 -5.16
N THR A 135 8.03 8.30 -5.72
CA THR A 135 7.32 7.02 -5.57
C THR A 135 7.25 6.63 -4.09
N SER A 136 8.37 6.63 -3.40
CA SER A 136 8.46 6.34 -1.97
C SER A 136 7.60 7.30 -1.13
N GLY A 137 7.61 8.60 -1.44
CA GLY A 137 6.75 9.60 -0.80
C GLY A 137 5.25 9.32 -0.99
N THR A 138 4.83 8.94 -2.20
CA THR A 138 3.44 8.55 -2.49
C THR A 138 3.00 7.39 -1.61
N TRP A 139 3.86 6.38 -1.50
CA TRP A 139 3.58 5.20 -0.69
C TRP A 139 3.62 5.48 0.82
N LEU A 140 4.45 6.40 1.29
CA LEU A 140 4.44 6.84 2.69
C LEU A 140 3.16 7.56 3.07
N ILE A 141 2.62 8.41 2.18
CA ILE A 141 1.33 9.06 2.42
C ILE A 141 0.24 7.98 2.55
N TRP A 142 0.25 7.00 1.66
CA TRP A 142 -0.68 5.87 1.75
C TRP A 142 -0.49 5.02 3.02
N LEU A 143 0.76 4.72 3.40
CA LEU A 143 1.07 3.97 4.61
C LEU A 143 0.59 4.71 5.86
N SER A 144 0.78 6.03 5.89
CA SER A 144 0.30 6.91 6.97
C SER A 144 -1.22 6.87 7.06
N TYR A 145 -1.91 6.89 5.92
CA TYR A 145 -3.36 6.71 5.87
C TYR A 145 -3.80 5.32 6.38
N VAL A 146 -3.11 4.24 6.02
CA VAL A 146 -3.40 2.88 6.51
C VAL A 146 -3.22 2.81 8.03
N ALA A 147 -2.11 3.33 8.55
CA ALA A 147 -1.83 3.37 9.98
C ALA A 147 -2.88 4.19 10.74
N PHE A 148 -3.13 5.44 10.31
CA PHE A 148 -4.12 6.32 10.91
C PHE A 148 -5.52 5.71 10.87
N SER A 149 -5.97 5.26 9.69
CA SER A 149 -7.29 4.62 9.57
C SER A 149 -7.39 3.35 10.42
N GLY A 150 -6.29 2.61 10.63
CA GLY A 150 -6.24 1.43 11.48
C GLY A 150 -6.35 1.75 12.97
N LEU A 151 -5.69 2.83 13.42
CA LEU A 151 -5.75 3.30 14.81
C LEU A 151 -7.13 3.81 15.19
N PHE A 152 -7.79 4.55 14.29
CA PHE A 152 -9.08 5.20 14.58
C PHE A 152 -10.32 4.33 14.26
N ASN A 153 -10.21 3.32 13.39
CA ASN A 153 -11.32 2.39 13.11
C ASN A 153 -11.28 1.16 14.02
N GLY A 154 -11.87 1.27 15.21
CA GLY A 154 -11.84 0.24 16.26
C GLY A 154 -12.58 -1.08 15.96
N ASN A 155 -13.32 -1.17 14.85
CA ASN A 155 -14.13 -2.36 14.50
C ASN A 155 -13.38 -3.38 13.65
N ARG A 156 -12.11 -3.13 13.33
CA ARG A 156 -11.28 -4.02 12.53
C ARG A 156 -10.70 -5.11 13.44
N ARG A 157 -11.30 -6.30 13.44
CA ARG A 157 -10.77 -7.46 14.16
C ARG A 157 -10.12 -8.45 13.20
N SER A 158 -8.85 -8.74 13.43
CA SER A 158 -8.13 -9.75 12.64
C SER A 158 -8.39 -11.15 13.21
N PHE A 159 -8.76 -12.07 12.33
CA PHE A 159 -8.91 -13.50 12.63
C PHE A 159 -7.63 -14.29 12.42
N PHE A 160 -6.56 -13.62 11.95
CA PHE A 160 -5.28 -14.26 11.77
C PHE A 160 -4.65 -14.58 13.13
N ASP A 161 -4.05 -15.76 13.21
CA ASP A 161 -3.19 -16.17 14.31
C ASP A 161 -1.85 -15.42 14.27
N GLY A 162 -1.17 -15.36 15.42
CA GLY A 162 0.10 -14.62 15.54
C GLY A 162 1.16 -15.11 14.56
N LYS A 163 1.19 -16.41 14.25
CA LYS A 163 2.13 -17.00 13.28
C LYS A 163 1.95 -16.42 11.88
N ARG A 164 0.71 -16.27 11.39
CA ARG A 164 0.45 -15.67 10.08
C ARG A 164 0.84 -14.20 10.03
N ILE A 165 0.56 -13.44 11.09
CA ILE A 165 0.97 -12.03 11.17
C ILE A 165 2.50 -11.92 11.17
N PHE A 166 3.19 -12.79 11.88
CA PHE A 166 4.65 -12.87 11.87
C PHE A 166 5.20 -13.22 10.47
N MET A 167 4.58 -14.14 9.74
CA MET A 167 4.97 -14.42 8.35
C MET A 167 4.85 -13.17 7.46
N PHE A 168 3.79 -12.37 7.60
CA PHE A 168 3.69 -11.10 6.87
C PHE A 168 4.75 -10.08 7.30
N ALA A 169 5.15 -10.07 8.58
CA ALA A 169 6.27 -9.24 9.04
C ALA A 169 7.59 -9.65 8.38
N VAL A 170 7.85 -10.96 8.29
CA VAL A 170 9.05 -11.49 7.61
C VAL A 170 9.02 -11.17 6.11
N ILE A 171 7.87 -11.34 5.44
CA ILE A 171 7.72 -10.96 4.03
C ILE A 171 7.99 -9.47 3.83
N ALA A 172 7.45 -8.60 4.69
CA ALA A 172 7.72 -7.17 4.63
C ALA A 172 9.21 -6.87 4.84
N ALA A 173 9.86 -7.49 5.83
CA ALA A 173 11.28 -7.33 6.08
C ALA A 173 12.14 -7.77 4.88
N ILE A 174 11.84 -8.93 4.28
CA ILE A 174 12.53 -9.41 3.08
C ILE A 174 12.29 -8.46 1.91
N ALA A 175 11.06 -8.01 1.68
CA ALA A 175 10.74 -7.06 0.61
C ALA A 175 11.53 -5.75 0.77
N TRP A 176 11.61 -5.23 2.00
CA TRP A 176 12.45 -4.08 2.32
C TRP A 176 13.93 -4.36 2.07
N LEU A 177 14.47 -5.49 2.51
CA LEU A 177 15.87 -5.88 2.26
C LEU A 177 16.20 -6.19 0.81
N CYS A 178 15.21 -6.55 -0.02
CA CYS A 178 15.38 -6.74 -1.46
C CYS A 178 15.35 -5.40 -2.19
N ALA A 179 14.41 -4.53 -1.82
CA ALA A 179 14.40 -3.15 -2.26
C ALA A 179 15.69 -2.43 -1.85
N SER A 180 16.24 -2.90 -0.71
CA SER A 180 17.61 -2.93 -0.21
C SER A 180 18.77 -2.70 -1.12
N GLN A 181 18.79 -3.62 -2.07
CA GLN A 181 20.01 -4.12 -2.63
C GLN A 181 20.46 -3.16 -3.71
N ASP A 182 21.78 -3.03 -3.80
CA ASP A 182 22.43 -2.39 -4.92
C ASP A 182 22.05 -3.04 -6.26
N LEU A 183 22.34 -2.34 -7.36
CA LEU A 183 21.98 -2.79 -8.70
C LEU A 183 22.77 -4.04 -9.09
N PHE A 184 22.11 -4.97 -9.78
CA PHE A 184 22.80 -6.16 -10.29
C PHE A 184 23.88 -5.78 -11.32
N ASN A 185 25.06 -6.37 -11.15
CA ASN A 185 26.22 -6.23 -12.05
C ASN A 185 26.11 -7.06 -13.34
N ASN A 186 24.99 -7.75 -13.57
CA ASN A 186 24.70 -8.52 -14.77
C ASN A 186 23.23 -8.28 -15.18
N PRO A 187 22.86 -8.48 -16.45
CA PRO A 187 21.46 -8.46 -16.88
C PRO A 187 20.62 -9.39 -16.01
N SER A 188 19.54 -8.86 -15.43
CA SER A 188 18.71 -9.62 -14.50
C SER A 188 17.25 -9.23 -14.58
N ILE A 189 16.38 -10.03 -13.97
CA ILE A 189 14.97 -9.70 -13.77
C ILE A 189 14.82 -8.50 -12.84
N GLY A 190 15.74 -8.35 -11.86
CA GLY A 190 15.81 -7.19 -10.98
C GLY A 190 16.47 -5.97 -11.63
N PRO A 191 16.51 -4.83 -10.91
CA PRO A 191 17.21 -3.63 -11.35
C PRO A 191 18.70 -3.91 -11.55
N SER A 192 19.21 -3.64 -12.74
CA SER A 192 20.59 -3.91 -13.12
C SER A 192 21.24 -2.69 -13.76
N LEU A 193 22.57 -2.65 -13.72
CA LEU A 193 23.36 -1.59 -14.37
C LEU A 193 23.24 -1.58 -15.90
N PHE A 194 22.65 -2.63 -16.49
CA PHE A 194 22.43 -2.79 -17.92
C PHE A 194 21.04 -2.34 -18.37
N ASP A 195 20.16 -1.99 -17.42
CA ASP A 195 18.83 -1.51 -17.74
C ASP A 195 18.89 -0.07 -18.29
N THR A 196 18.07 0.20 -19.30
CA THR A 196 17.79 1.57 -19.73
C THR A 196 17.06 2.34 -18.62
N LEU A 197 17.13 3.68 -18.62
CA LEU A 197 16.43 4.49 -17.61
C LEU A 197 14.94 4.12 -17.45
N PRO A 198 14.14 3.95 -18.53
CA PRO A 198 12.75 3.51 -18.39
C PRO A 198 12.60 2.14 -17.70
N GLN A 199 13.43 1.16 -18.07
CA GLN A 199 13.40 -0.17 -17.47
C GLN A 199 13.75 -0.12 -15.98
N LEU A 200 14.79 0.65 -15.65
CA LEU A 200 15.26 0.83 -14.28
C LEU A 200 14.18 1.51 -13.42
N LEU A 201 13.53 2.55 -13.94
CA LEU A 201 12.42 3.23 -13.27
C LEU A 201 11.23 2.29 -13.02
N VAL A 202 10.79 1.53 -14.03
CA VAL A 202 9.68 0.59 -13.88
C VAL A 202 9.99 -0.48 -12.84
N LYS A 203 11.18 -1.10 -12.93
CA LYS A 203 11.61 -2.15 -11.98
C LYS A 203 11.69 -1.61 -10.55
N MET A 204 12.29 -0.44 -10.35
CA MET A 204 12.40 0.17 -9.03
C MET A 204 11.05 0.62 -8.47
N THR A 205 10.18 1.22 -9.28
CA THR A 205 8.84 1.63 -8.85
C THR A 205 8.03 0.43 -8.36
N LEU A 206 8.11 -0.71 -9.07
CA LEU A 206 7.45 -1.95 -8.63
C LEU A 206 8.00 -2.48 -7.31
N ILE A 207 9.33 -2.49 -7.15
CA ILE A 207 10.00 -2.96 -5.94
C ILE A 207 9.67 -2.08 -4.73
N ILE A 208 9.78 -0.76 -4.88
CA ILE A 208 9.40 0.21 -3.85
C ILE A 208 7.92 0.02 -3.49
N SER A 209 7.04 -0.06 -4.49
CA SER A 209 5.60 -0.26 -4.28
C SER A 209 5.31 -1.54 -3.50
N PHE A 210 5.98 -2.64 -3.84
CA PHE A 210 5.80 -3.91 -3.16
C PHE A 210 6.31 -3.89 -1.71
N ALA A 211 7.45 -3.25 -1.45
CA ALA A 211 8.00 -3.08 -0.09
C ALA A 211 7.05 -2.27 0.81
N TYR A 212 6.50 -1.16 0.30
CA TYR A 212 5.52 -0.38 1.07
C TYR A 212 4.17 -1.08 1.19
N TRP A 213 3.69 -1.75 0.15
CA TRP A 213 2.44 -2.49 0.20
C TRP A 213 2.48 -3.61 1.24
N SER A 214 3.55 -4.41 1.24
CA SER A 214 3.75 -5.48 2.21
C SER A 214 3.85 -4.96 3.64
N LEU A 215 4.56 -3.84 3.86
CA LEU A 215 4.61 -3.17 5.15
C LEU A 215 3.23 -2.64 5.59
N GLY A 216 2.48 -2.02 4.69
CA GLY A 216 1.13 -1.52 4.96
C GLY A 216 0.15 -2.66 5.28
N LEU A 217 0.26 -3.80 4.59
CA LEU A 217 -0.51 -5.00 4.90
C LEU A 217 -0.15 -5.53 6.30
N PHE A 218 1.13 -5.59 6.64
CA PHE A 218 1.56 -5.98 7.99
C PHE A 218 0.99 -5.04 9.06
N ILE A 219 1.11 -3.72 8.89
CA ILE A 219 0.56 -2.73 9.82
C ILE A 219 -0.96 -2.91 9.97
N PHE A 220 -1.68 -3.08 8.86
CA PHE A 220 -3.12 -3.32 8.88
C PHE A 220 -3.49 -4.56 9.70
N LEU A 221 -2.82 -5.68 9.46
CA LEU A 221 -3.07 -6.94 10.17
C LEU A 221 -2.70 -6.86 11.65
N PHE A 222 -1.58 -6.19 11.97
CA PHE A 222 -1.07 -6.02 13.32
C PHE A 222 -2.01 -5.15 14.17
N LEU A 223 -2.43 -3.99 13.66
CA LEU A 223 -3.38 -3.11 14.35
C LEU A 223 -4.72 -3.81 14.59
N ALA A 224 -5.23 -4.52 13.59
CA ALA A 224 -6.46 -5.30 13.71
C ALA A 224 -6.34 -6.46 14.73
N LYS A 225 -5.13 -6.97 14.97
CA LYS A 225 -4.87 -8.00 15.99
C LYS A 225 -4.78 -7.44 17.40
N ILE A 226 -4.03 -6.36 17.61
CA ILE A 226 -3.93 -5.68 18.91
C ILE A 226 -5.32 -5.33 19.44
N ARG A 227 -6.18 -4.83 18.55
CA ARG A 227 -7.54 -4.45 18.92
C ARG A 227 -8.41 -5.64 19.33
N SER A 228 -8.22 -6.80 18.68
CA SER A 228 -8.92 -8.03 19.05
C SER A 228 -8.48 -8.57 20.43
N SER A 229 -7.25 -8.30 20.87
CA SER A 229 -6.76 -8.75 22.18
C SER A 229 -7.22 -7.83 23.32
N THR A 230 -7.35 -6.53 23.05
CA THR A 230 -7.78 -5.53 24.06
C THR A 230 -9.27 -5.58 24.37
N SER A 231 -10.12 -6.17 23.52
CA SER A 231 -11.56 -6.32 23.81
C SER A 231 -11.91 -7.55 24.66
N LYS A 232 -10.91 -8.29 25.16
CA LYS A 232 -11.09 -9.47 26.04
C LYS A 232 -10.71 -9.19 27.50
N LEU A 233 -10.24 -7.98 27.78
CA LEU A 233 -10.02 -7.41 29.11
C LEU A 233 -11.21 -6.50 29.44
#